data_AF-A0A226EZW0-F1
#
_entry.id   AF-A0A226EZW0-F1
#
_cell.length_a   1.000
_cell.length_b   1.000
_cell.length_c   1.000
_cell.angle_alpha   90.00
_cell.angle_beta   90.00
_cell.angle_gamma   90.00
#
_symmetry.space_group_name_H-M   'P 1'
#
loop_
_entity.id
_entity.type
_entity.pdbx_description
1 polymer ?
#
loop_
_entity_poly.entity_id
_entity_poly.type
_entity_poly.pdbx_seq_one_letter_code
_entity_poly.pdbx_strand_id
1 'polypeptide(L)'
;MSITEQFNREESEFSKRWLGWCRSNKNVKCTETPVSDGILPKGYKGILIDVKVHGNKGPDDKLYATSADLRNKVARGNCVLELQKQGSNEIWYMFLVFALKKFSGGMGDEDESPGYQNLWQNYFLQTTEHAVKVICTKKANGEAAHFACRNIFGENYFCLGSKNVHLLVKTKADIEKYNDSRYLVARTVAETFFQQIVDNCDTKLEELVKYLNDEKCTIVGEILQPKYQHIENLSHLESPQIHFICWTSFKLIDEDETLCPKPPNVAIDEARSFGLLTVDYEIIDADASEDYMAKIRTEFGYEGRVLYFADKDDNIIGVLKKKTAWYIILRCLREKMCHFSSAKDSSSLQEKCKKVTKRIQEIQRWIGFSDEYMLSWTNLGTEFVKWLTQKKLSANNQGQPGYNNYPGSPGYGPIYAQAFPYSFGYSYVSAGYGNQYHPLQSPRPQFGIAKVKAEQNSLGYEYSIHESGPNHHKHVHQTASTGGRQIVPLAAPIVPIIPQEQVGYHHPQQQHKQLHGASGYIPNNNRGYHQYRSLEEQVPLVSSVQDPALTLDRYRGGRGDQQYFYGEQDPRLGGLQQQTNQFPYAYNDNYGGQIHPGLGTYF
;
A
#
# COMPACT_ATOMS: atom_id res chain seq x y z
N MET A 1 -16.00 36.95 5.35
CA MET A 1 -14.90 36.66 4.42
C MET A 1 -15.52 36.28 3.10
N SER A 2 -15.14 36.95 2.00
CA SER A 2 -15.60 36.58 0.67
C SER A 2 -14.90 35.29 0.21
N ILE A 3 -15.50 34.54 -0.71
CA ILE A 3 -14.90 33.31 -1.23
C ILE A 3 -13.55 33.58 -1.93
N THR A 4 -13.42 34.75 -2.56
CA THR A 4 -12.18 35.25 -3.16
C THR A 4 -11.07 35.56 -2.15
N GLU A 5 -11.40 35.89 -0.90
CA GLU A 5 -10.41 36.11 0.17
C GLU A 5 -9.89 34.81 0.76
N GLN A 6 -10.62 33.70 0.60
CA GLN A 6 -10.30 32.43 1.24
C GLN A 6 -9.73 31.38 0.28
N PHE A 7 -10.13 31.43 -0.99
CA PHE A 7 -9.70 30.46 -2.00
C PHE A 7 -8.66 31.09 -2.91
N ASN A 8 -7.50 30.44 -3.01
CA ASN A 8 -6.47 30.83 -3.95
C ASN A 8 -7.00 30.65 -5.38
N ARG A 9 -7.26 31.76 -6.07
CA ARG A 9 -7.81 31.77 -7.43
C ARG A 9 -6.89 31.06 -8.42
N GLU A 10 -5.58 31.16 -8.23
CA GLU A 10 -4.60 30.50 -9.09
C GLU A 10 -4.66 28.98 -8.93
N GLU A 11 -4.76 28.47 -7.70
CA GLU A 11 -4.95 27.03 -7.42
C GLU A 11 -6.26 26.50 -8.00
N SER A 12 -7.34 27.29 -7.92
CA SER A 12 -8.63 26.91 -8.48
C SER A 12 -8.58 26.81 -10.01
N GLU A 13 -8.03 27.82 -10.68
CA GLU A 13 -7.87 27.78 -12.15
C GLU A 13 -6.91 26.68 -12.58
N PHE A 14 -5.84 26.43 -11.82
CA PHE A 14 -4.96 25.30 -12.08
C PHE A 14 -5.73 23.98 -11.98
N SER A 15 -6.42 23.74 -10.86
CA SER A 15 -7.15 22.50 -10.60
C SER A 15 -8.21 22.24 -11.68
N LYS A 16 -8.88 23.31 -12.13
CA LYS A 16 -9.83 23.28 -13.25
C LYS A 16 -9.16 22.88 -14.58
N ARG A 17 -8.00 23.45 -14.91
CA ARG A 17 -7.23 23.06 -16.12
C ARG A 17 -6.78 21.61 -16.05
N TRP A 18 -6.26 21.17 -14.91
CA TRP A 18 -5.83 19.79 -14.70
C TRP A 18 -7.01 18.81 -14.83
N LEU A 19 -8.18 19.13 -14.25
CA LEU A 19 -9.40 18.34 -14.43
C LEU A 19 -9.88 18.35 -15.88
N GLY A 20 -9.78 19.47 -16.60
CA GLY A 20 -10.08 19.54 -18.03
C GLY A 20 -9.22 18.58 -18.86
N TRP A 21 -7.93 18.49 -18.55
CA TRP A 21 -7.04 17.49 -19.13
C TRP A 21 -7.44 16.07 -18.74
N CYS A 22 -7.76 15.82 -17.46
CA CYS A 22 -8.18 14.48 -17.00
C CYS A 22 -9.47 14.01 -17.69
N ARG A 23 -10.46 14.89 -17.83
CA ARG A 23 -11.75 14.60 -18.50
C ARG A 23 -11.59 14.37 -20.00
N SER A 24 -10.60 15.00 -20.65
CA SER A 24 -10.33 14.81 -22.08
C SER A 24 -9.40 13.63 -22.39
N ASN A 25 -8.64 13.14 -21.40
CA ASN A 25 -7.73 12.02 -21.58
C ASN A 25 -8.44 10.67 -21.47
N LYS A 26 -8.53 9.92 -22.57
CA LYS A 26 -9.15 8.58 -22.63
C LYS A 26 -8.53 7.51 -21.72
N ASN A 27 -7.33 7.75 -21.20
CA ASN A 27 -6.63 6.85 -20.28
C ASN A 27 -6.80 7.27 -18.81
N VAL A 28 -7.69 8.23 -18.53
CA VAL A 28 -7.99 8.73 -17.20
C VAL A 28 -9.51 8.64 -16.99
N LYS A 29 -9.92 8.20 -15.79
CA LYS A 29 -11.32 8.19 -15.36
C LYS A 29 -11.50 9.16 -14.20
N CYS A 30 -12.42 10.10 -14.39
CA CYS A 30 -12.95 10.95 -13.33
C CYS A 30 -14.26 10.33 -12.82
N THR A 31 -14.35 10.11 -11.51
CA THR A 31 -15.59 9.62 -10.87
C THR A 31 -16.13 10.75 -9.99
N GLU A 32 -17.24 11.33 -10.43
CA GLU A 32 -17.87 12.46 -9.75
C GLU A 32 -18.92 11.95 -8.77
N THR A 33 -18.94 12.52 -7.57
CA THR A 33 -19.86 12.11 -6.51
C THR A 33 -20.27 13.34 -5.70
N PRO A 34 -21.58 13.62 -5.57
CA PRO A 34 -22.05 14.70 -4.71
C PRO A 34 -21.58 14.53 -3.27
N VAL A 35 -21.14 15.62 -2.63
CA VAL A 35 -20.94 15.64 -1.19
C VAL A 35 -22.31 15.58 -0.51
N SER A 36 -22.47 14.66 0.45
CA SER A 36 -23.75 14.46 1.14
C SER A 36 -24.23 15.72 1.86
N ASP A 37 -25.55 15.89 1.91
CA ASP A 37 -26.18 17.06 2.51
C ASP A 37 -25.77 17.27 3.98
N GLY A 38 -25.62 18.55 4.35
CA GLY A 38 -25.26 18.96 5.71
C GLY A 38 -23.80 18.76 6.09
N ILE A 39 -22.93 18.31 5.18
CA ILE A 39 -21.47 18.30 5.39
C ILE A 39 -20.91 19.71 5.10
N LEU A 40 -21.17 20.22 3.89
CA LEU A 40 -20.72 21.56 3.48
C LEU A 40 -21.56 22.66 4.12
N PRO A 41 -21.06 23.92 4.16
CA PRO A 41 -21.81 25.01 4.76
C PRO A 41 -23.11 25.30 4.03
N LYS A 42 -24.08 25.84 4.78
CA LYS A 42 -25.41 26.15 4.24
C LYS A 42 -25.31 27.06 3.01
N GLY A 43 -26.04 26.72 1.95
CA GLY A 43 -26.02 27.47 0.70
C GLY A 43 -24.87 27.09 -0.24
N TYR A 44 -24.11 26.04 0.05
CA TYR A 44 -23.12 25.47 -0.85
C TYR A 44 -23.49 24.05 -1.26
N LYS A 45 -23.00 23.63 -2.43
CA LYS A 45 -23.01 22.26 -2.92
C LYS A 45 -21.59 21.93 -3.37
N GLY A 46 -21.24 20.65 -3.32
CA GLY A 46 -19.95 20.21 -3.82
C GLY A 46 -19.99 18.84 -4.45
N ILE A 47 -19.02 18.60 -5.31
CA ILE A 47 -18.79 17.34 -6.00
C ILE A 47 -17.34 16.92 -5.69
N LEU A 48 -17.17 15.73 -5.14
CA LEU A 48 -15.88 15.07 -5.07
C LEU A 48 -15.60 14.39 -6.39
N ILE A 49 -14.40 14.62 -6.92
CA ILE A 49 -13.95 14.10 -8.20
C ILE A 49 -12.71 13.24 -7.93
N ASP A 50 -12.93 11.93 -7.80
CA ASP A 50 -11.86 10.95 -7.71
C ASP A 50 -11.28 10.69 -9.10
N VAL A 51 -9.97 10.87 -9.26
CA VAL A 51 -9.28 10.70 -10.55
C VAL A 51 -8.32 9.51 -10.47
N LYS A 52 -8.38 8.64 -11.47
CA LYS A 52 -7.46 7.52 -11.61
C LYS A 52 -7.12 7.23 -13.06
N VAL A 53 -5.98 6.60 -13.28
CA VAL A 53 -5.68 5.97 -14.58
C VAL A 53 -6.70 4.86 -14.83
N HIS A 54 -7.19 4.81 -16.07
CA HIS A 54 -8.11 3.80 -16.54
C HIS A 54 -8.06 3.77 -18.06
N GLY A 55 -7.80 2.62 -18.67
CA GLY A 55 -7.83 2.53 -20.13
C GLY A 55 -8.42 1.21 -20.62
N ASN A 56 -9.00 1.27 -21.82
CA ASN A 56 -9.56 0.10 -22.49
C ASN A 56 -8.48 -0.89 -22.98
N LYS A 57 -7.20 -0.50 -22.95
CA LYS A 57 -6.09 -1.21 -23.61
C LYS A 57 -5.15 -1.98 -22.65
N GLY A 58 -5.58 -2.22 -21.41
CA GLY A 58 -4.84 -3.06 -20.46
C GLY A 58 -4.78 -2.51 -19.04
N PRO A 59 -3.97 -3.15 -18.17
CA PRO A 59 -3.84 -2.75 -16.78
C PRO A 59 -3.17 -1.38 -16.63
N ASP A 60 -3.44 -0.70 -15.52
CA ASP A 60 -2.89 0.63 -15.19
C ASP A 60 -1.37 0.68 -15.36
N ASP A 61 -0.64 -0.37 -14.97
CA ASP A 61 0.82 -0.44 -15.05
C ASP A 61 1.37 -0.23 -16.46
N LYS A 62 0.69 -0.81 -17.46
CA LYS A 62 1.08 -0.66 -18.87
C LYS A 62 0.86 0.76 -19.38
N LEU A 63 -0.18 1.43 -18.89
CA LEU A 63 -0.48 2.82 -19.26
C LEU A 63 0.55 3.77 -18.65
N TYR A 64 0.87 3.60 -17.36
CA TYR A 64 1.93 4.37 -16.73
C TYR A 64 3.29 4.13 -17.37
N ALA A 65 3.62 2.90 -17.75
CA ALA A 65 4.89 2.58 -18.41
C ALA A 65 5.10 3.35 -19.72
N THR A 66 4.03 3.61 -20.46
CA THR A 66 4.09 4.18 -21.82
C THR A 66 3.73 5.66 -21.91
N SER A 67 3.31 6.31 -20.82
CA SER A 67 2.91 7.72 -20.82
C SER A 67 3.58 8.52 -19.70
N ALA A 68 4.47 9.45 -20.09
CA ALA A 68 5.10 10.40 -19.18
C ALA A 68 4.06 11.32 -18.51
N ASP A 69 3.07 11.81 -19.28
CA ASP A 69 2.01 12.65 -18.73
C ASP A 69 1.22 11.95 -17.62
N LEU A 70 0.89 10.66 -17.77
CA LEU A 70 0.22 9.92 -16.70
C LEU A 70 1.10 9.82 -15.46
N ARG A 71 2.39 9.51 -15.61
CA ARG A 71 3.35 9.45 -14.49
C ARG A 71 3.50 10.80 -13.78
N ASN A 72 3.48 11.89 -14.55
CA ASN A 72 3.69 13.24 -14.01
C ASN A 72 2.43 13.83 -13.39
N LYS A 73 1.25 13.61 -13.98
CA LYS A 73 0.03 14.34 -13.63
C LYS A 73 -0.97 13.51 -12.82
N VAL A 74 -0.89 12.17 -12.80
CA VAL A 74 -1.88 11.31 -12.13
C VAL A 74 -1.19 10.44 -11.08
N ALA A 75 -1.46 10.71 -9.82
CA ALA A 75 -1.05 9.88 -8.70
C ALA A 75 -2.00 8.69 -8.49
N ARG A 76 -1.59 7.71 -7.68
CA ARG A 76 -2.48 6.60 -7.27
C ARG A 76 -3.36 7.00 -6.07
N GLY A 77 -4.17 8.04 -6.26
CA GLY A 77 -5.04 8.61 -5.25
C GLY A 77 -5.14 10.11 -5.45
N ASN A 78 -6.02 10.55 -6.35
CA ASN A 78 -6.28 11.96 -6.57
C ASN A 78 -7.74 12.28 -6.26
N CYS A 79 -7.97 13.37 -5.55
CA CYS A 79 -9.31 13.87 -5.27
C CYS A 79 -9.34 15.40 -5.34
N VAL A 80 -10.30 15.93 -6.09
CA VAL A 80 -10.59 17.36 -6.20
C VAL A 80 -12.01 17.62 -5.72
N LEU A 81 -12.21 18.70 -4.95
CA LEU A 81 -13.51 19.23 -4.62
C LEU A 81 -13.88 20.33 -5.61
N GLU A 82 -14.99 20.14 -6.32
CA GLU A 82 -15.71 21.21 -7.00
C GLU A 82 -16.73 21.79 -6.01
N LEU A 83 -16.68 23.09 -5.75
CA LEU A 83 -17.51 23.80 -4.77
C LEU A 83 -18.27 24.93 -5.45
N GLN A 84 -19.59 24.94 -5.29
CA GLN A 84 -20.48 25.93 -5.89
C GLN A 84 -21.40 26.55 -4.84
N LYS A 85 -21.54 27.87 -4.87
CA LYS A 85 -22.57 28.58 -4.09
C LYS A 85 -23.93 28.43 -4.77
N GLN A 86 -24.94 28.00 -4.03
CA GLN A 86 -26.30 27.85 -4.55
C GLN A 86 -26.82 29.18 -5.09
N GLY A 87 -27.37 29.16 -6.31
CA GLY A 87 -27.83 30.36 -7.01
C GLY A 87 -26.72 31.19 -7.68
N SER A 88 -25.45 30.77 -7.59
CA SER A 88 -24.33 31.36 -8.33
C SER A 88 -23.83 30.41 -9.42
N ASN A 89 -23.34 30.97 -10.52
CA ASN A 89 -22.61 30.22 -11.56
C ASN A 89 -21.11 30.11 -11.25
N GLU A 90 -20.66 30.68 -10.13
CA GLU A 90 -19.26 30.63 -9.72
C GLU A 90 -18.92 29.27 -9.11
N ILE A 91 -17.90 28.63 -9.65
CA ILE A 91 -17.41 27.31 -9.27
C ILE A 91 -15.94 27.41 -8.89
N TRP A 92 -15.60 26.83 -7.74
CA TRP A 92 -14.25 26.76 -7.21
C TRP A 92 -13.76 25.32 -7.22
N TYR A 93 -12.49 25.12 -7.56
CA TYR A 93 -11.86 23.81 -7.57
C TYR A 93 -10.75 23.77 -6.52
N MET A 94 -10.73 22.74 -5.69
CA MET A 94 -9.73 22.58 -4.64
C MET A 94 -9.14 21.18 -4.68
N PHE A 95 -7.82 21.10 -4.89
CA PHE A 95 -7.09 19.84 -4.76
C PHE A 95 -7.07 19.40 -3.30
N LEU A 96 -7.77 18.30 -3.00
CA LEU A 96 -7.85 17.75 -1.66
C LEU A 96 -6.73 16.75 -1.43
N VAL A 97 -6.61 15.75 -2.32
CA VAL A 97 -5.67 14.63 -2.17
C VAL A 97 -4.83 14.50 -3.42
N PHE A 98 -3.51 14.45 -3.23
CA PHE A 98 -2.55 14.03 -4.24
C PHE A 98 -1.59 13.04 -3.60
N ALA A 99 -1.91 11.76 -3.70
CA ALA A 99 -1.13 10.68 -3.11
C ALA A 99 0.19 10.44 -3.85
N LEU A 100 0.86 9.33 -3.55
CA LEU A 100 2.12 8.99 -4.19
C LEU A 100 1.93 8.68 -5.69
N LYS A 101 2.84 9.20 -6.52
CA LYS A 101 2.93 8.85 -7.94
C LYS A 101 3.19 7.36 -8.11
N LYS A 102 2.86 6.82 -9.28
CA LYS A 102 3.15 5.42 -9.58
C LYS A 102 4.68 5.19 -9.55
N PHE A 103 5.11 4.09 -8.96
CA PHE A 103 6.48 3.59 -9.03
C PHE A 103 6.49 2.08 -9.37
N SER A 104 7.62 1.58 -9.87
CA SER A 104 7.80 0.17 -10.29
C SER A 104 8.55 -0.67 -9.24
N GLY A 105 8.50 -1.99 -9.39
CA GLY A 105 9.35 -2.93 -8.66
C GLY A 105 10.74 -3.13 -9.27
N GLY A 106 11.00 -2.52 -10.43
CA GLY A 106 12.30 -2.59 -11.09
C GLY A 106 12.68 -3.99 -11.55
N MET A 107 13.99 -4.26 -11.62
CA MET A 107 14.52 -5.54 -12.09
C MET A 107 13.93 -6.73 -11.31
N GLY A 108 13.13 -7.54 -12.00
CA GLY A 108 12.53 -8.76 -11.46
C GLY A 108 11.20 -8.57 -10.70
N ASP A 109 10.40 -7.54 -11.00
CA ASP A 109 8.98 -7.52 -10.61
C ASP A 109 8.19 -8.58 -11.42
N GLU A 110 7.23 -9.25 -10.80
CA GLU A 110 6.52 -10.42 -11.36
C GLU A 110 5.76 -10.13 -12.67
N ASP A 111 5.49 -8.85 -12.94
CA ASP A 111 4.67 -8.38 -14.05
C ASP A 111 5.50 -7.78 -15.20
N GLU A 112 6.83 -7.66 -15.04
CA GLU A 112 7.70 -7.14 -16.10
C GLU A 112 8.21 -8.28 -16.98
N SER A 113 7.61 -8.44 -18.16
CA SER A 113 8.09 -9.38 -19.18
C SER A 113 9.56 -9.10 -19.54
N PRO A 114 10.37 -10.12 -19.91
CA PRO A 114 11.80 -9.98 -20.18
C PRO A 114 12.20 -8.91 -21.23
N GLY A 115 11.26 -8.46 -22.08
CA GLY A 115 11.49 -7.39 -23.07
C GLY A 115 11.38 -5.96 -22.54
N TYR A 116 11.17 -5.76 -21.24
CA TYR A 116 10.97 -4.45 -20.60
C TYR A 116 12.13 -4.03 -19.68
N GLN A 117 13.34 -4.52 -19.97
CA GLN A 117 14.54 -4.09 -19.25
C GLN A 117 14.64 -2.56 -19.29
N ASN A 118 14.75 -1.93 -18.12
CA ASN A 118 14.91 -0.49 -17.88
C ASN A 118 13.66 0.40 -17.93
N LEU A 119 12.44 -0.12 -18.17
CA LEU A 119 11.24 0.73 -18.11
C LEU A 119 11.00 1.36 -16.73
N TRP A 120 11.48 0.73 -15.67
CA TRP A 120 11.39 1.27 -14.32
C TRP A 120 12.15 2.59 -14.13
N GLN A 121 13.18 2.86 -14.95
CA GLN A 121 13.92 4.12 -14.92
C GLN A 121 13.05 5.30 -15.34
N ASN A 122 11.99 5.07 -16.13
CA ASN A 122 11.04 6.11 -16.52
C ASN A 122 10.24 6.70 -15.34
N TYR A 123 10.30 6.07 -14.18
CA TYR A 123 9.67 6.55 -12.94
C TYR A 123 10.63 7.37 -12.06
N PHE A 124 11.89 7.51 -12.48
CA PHE A 124 12.86 8.36 -11.81
C PHE A 124 12.89 9.74 -12.49
N LEU A 125 13.15 10.77 -11.69
CA LEU A 125 13.39 12.14 -12.13
C LEU A 125 14.82 12.32 -12.64
N GLN A 126 15.77 11.54 -12.11
CA GLN A 126 17.19 11.54 -12.48
C GLN A 126 17.73 10.10 -12.50
N THR A 127 18.89 9.87 -13.12
CA THR A 127 19.52 8.53 -13.09
C THR A 127 19.93 8.16 -11.67
N THR A 128 19.97 6.86 -11.37
CA THR A 128 20.37 6.34 -10.04
C THR A 128 21.78 6.74 -9.63
N GLU A 129 22.65 7.11 -10.58
CA GLU A 129 24.01 7.61 -10.33
C GLU A 129 24.06 8.93 -9.55
N HIS A 130 22.96 9.70 -9.57
CA HIS A 130 22.84 10.94 -8.79
C HIS A 130 22.42 10.68 -7.33
N ALA A 131 21.99 9.45 -7.01
CA ALA A 131 21.65 9.09 -5.65
C ALA A 131 22.91 8.96 -4.80
N VAL A 132 22.91 9.58 -3.63
CA VAL A 132 23.99 9.44 -2.63
C VAL A 132 23.60 8.50 -1.50
N LYS A 133 22.30 8.37 -1.23
CA LYS A 133 21.75 7.48 -0.22
C LYS A 133 20.40 6.92 -0.64
N VAL A 134 19.99 5.83 0.01
CA VAL A 134 18.68 5.23 -0.17
C VAL A 134 18.01 5.09 1.19
N ILE A 135 16.79 5.63 1.30
CA ILE A 135 15.95 5.49 2.47
C ILE A 135 15.03 4.28 2.24
N CYS A 136 15.19 3.25 3.05
CA CYS A 136 14.49 1.99 2.92
C CYS A 136 13.39 1.89 3.98
N THR A 137 12.12 1.94 3.59
CA THR A 137 10.98 1.81 4.52
C THR A 137 10.40 0.40 4.46
N LYS A 138 9.84 -0.09 5.59
CA LYS A 138 9.03 -1.31 5.54
C LYS A 138 7.85 -1.10 4.59
N LYS A 139 7.68 -2.01 3.63
CA LYS A 139 6.46 -2.05 2.83
C LYS A 139 5.37 -2.73 3.67
N ALA A 140 4.58 -1.93 4.38
CA ALA A 140 3.40 -2.39 5.10
C ALA A 140 2.45 -3.15 4.15
N ASN A 141 1.79 -4.19 4.68
CA ASN A 141 0.98 -5.12 3.89
C ASN A 141 -0.51 -4.96 4.16
N GLY A 142 -1.10 -3.89 3.62
CA GLY A 142 -2.51 -3.57 3.79
C GLY A 142 -3.10 -2.91 2.54
N GLU A 143 -3.99 -1.95 2.78
CA GLU A 143 -4.61 -1.14 1.73
C GLU A 143 -4.14 0.31 1.83
N ALA A 144 -4.10 1.02 0.70
CA ALA A 144 -3.70 2.42 0.70
C ALA A 144 -4.71 3.28 1.49
N ALA A 145 -4.20 4.21 2.29
CA ALA A 145 -4.98 5.14 3.09
C ALA A 145 -4.47 6.58 2.91
N HIS A 146 -5.39 7.51 2.62
CA HIS A 146 -5.08 8.90 2.33
C HIS A 146 -5.85 9.84 3.24
N PHE A 147 -5.17 10.91 3.68
CA PHE A 147 -5.75 11.91 4.56
C PHE A 147 -5.26 13.29 4.16
N ALA A 148 -6.18 14.23 4.00
CA ALA A 148 -5.89 15.64 3.84
C ALA A 148 -6.87 16.46 4.66
N CYS A 149 -6.43 17.63 5.12
CA CYS A 149 -7.31 18.59 5.77
C CYS A 149 -7.32 19.91 4.98
N ARG A 150 -8.49 20.53 4.86
CA ARG A 150 -8.67 21.83 4.23
C ARG A 150 -9.60 22.70 5.05
N ASN A 151 -9.19 23.93 5.29
CA ASN A 151 -10.03 24.95 5.90
C ASN A 151 -10.98 25.53 4.83
N ILE A 152 -12.29 25.34 5.04
CA ILE A 152 -13.35 25.85 4.18
C ILE A 152 -14.28 26.68 5.06
N PHE A 153 -14.38 27.97 4.79
CA PHE A 153 -15.15 28.96 5.58
C PHE A 153 -14.85 28.94 7.09
N GLY A 154 -13.59 28.72 7.47
CA GLY A 154 -13.15 28.75 8.87
C GLY A 154 -13.25 27.41 9.57
N GLU A 155 -13.81 26.40 8.91
CA GLU A 155 -13.97 25.05 9.47
C GLU A 155 -13.05 24.05 8.78
N ASN A 156 -12.56 23.08 9.53
CA ASN A 156 -11.68 22.03 9.01
C ASN A 156 -12.51 20.89 8.41
N TYR A 157 -12.20 20.57 7.16
CA TYR A 157 -12.77 19.45 6.43
C TYR A 157 -11.70 18.42 6.15
N PHE A 158 -12.00 17.16 6.46
CA PHE A 158 -11.12 16.03 6.24
C PHE A 158 -11.52 15.31 4.97
N CYS A 159 -10.57 15.17 4.04
CA CYS A 159 -10.69 14.27 2.91
C CYS A 159 -9.96 12.97 3.23
N LEU A 160 -10.71 11.88 3.33
CA LEU A 160 -10.25 10.59 3.85
C LEU A 160 -10.60 9.49 2.85
N GLY A 161 -9.69 8.59 2.52
CA GLY A 161 -10.04 7.56 1.55
C GLY A 161 -8.96 6.54 1.24
N SER A 162 -9.27 5.74 0.24
CA SER A 162 -8.34 4.76 -0.31
C SER A 162 -7.78 5.25 -1.65
N LYS A 163 -7.04 4.40 -2.33
CA LYS A 163 -6.58 4.61 -3.72
C LYS A 163 -7.65 5.15 -4.66
N ASN A 164 -8.84 4.54 -4.58
CA ASN A 164 -9.99 4.67 -5.48
C ASN A 164 -11.02 5.77 -5.17
N VAL A 165 -11.24 5.98 -3.89
CA VAL A 165 -12.52 6.52 -3.37
C VAL A 165 -12.21 7.31 -2.12
N HIS A 166 -12.67 8.55 -2.07
CA HIS A 166 -12.53 9.41 -0.90
C HIS A 166 -13.88 9.92 -0.40
N LEU A 167 -13.89 10.29 0.87
CA LEU A 167 -14.98 10.92 1.60
C LEU A 167 -14.55 12.32 1.97
N LEU A 168 -15.51 13.25 2.07
CA LEU A 168 -15.28 14.55 2.69
C LEU A 168 -16.15 14.58 3.95
N VAL A 169 -15.53 14.77 5.10
CA VAL A 169 -16.21 14.74 6.39
C VAL A 169 -15.71 15.85 7.28
N LYS A 170 -16.55 16.32 8.20
CA LYS A 170 -16.15 17.24 9.26
C LYS A 170 -16.03 16.51 10.59
N THR A 171 -16.92 15.54 10.81
CA THR A 171 -17.02 14.76 12.05
C THR A 171 -17.13 13.27 11.75
N LYS A 172 -16.90 12.43 12.77
CA LYS A 172 -17.07 10.97 12.67
C LYS A 172 -18.49 10.58 12.22
N ALA A 173 -19.51 11.33 12.63
CA ALA A 173 -20.90 11.08 12.26
C ALA A 173 -21.17 11.28 10.76
N ASP A 174 -20.38 12.11 10.06
CA ASP A 174 -20.56 12.32 8.62
C ASP A 174 -20.22 11.05 7.80
N ILE A 175 -19.45 10.12 8.36
CA ILE A 175 -19.10 8.85 7.69
C ILE A 175 -20.35 8.03 7.39
N GLU A 176 -21.37 8.07 8.27
CA GLU A 176 -22.63 7.35 8.12
C GLU A 176 -23.48 7.85 6.94
N LYS A 177 -23.13 9.02 6.37
CA LYS A 177 -23.80 9.54 5.16
C LYS A 177 -23.34 8.83 3.88
N TYR A 178 -22.36 7.92 3.97
CA TYR A 178 -21.75 7.22 2.84
C TYR A 178 -22.05 5.71 2.89
N ASN A 179 -23.31 5.31 2.66
CA ASN A 179 -23.75 3.92 2.86
C ASN A 179 -23.58 2.99 1.66
N ASP A 180 -23.21 3.51 0.49
CA ASP A 180 -22.96 2.68 -0.68
C ASP A 180 -21.73 1.77 -0.47
N SER A 181 -21.84 0.52 -0.92
CA SER A 181 -20.77 -0.48 -0.92
C SER A 181 -19.42 0.01 -1.47
N ARG A 182 -19.43 0.96 -2.42
CA ARG A 182 -18.20 1.54 -2.98
C ARG A 182 -17.34 2.25 -1.94
N TYR A 183 -17.93 2.70 -0.83
CA TYR A 183 -17.25 3.43 0.24
C TYR A 183 -16.68 2.53 1.32
N LEU A 184 -16.86 1.20 1.25
CA LEU A 184 -16.49 0.29 2.33
C LEU A 184 -15.05 0.49 2.86
N VAL A 185 -14.07 0.54 1.95
CA VAL A 185 -12.66 0.74 2.33
C VAL A 185 -12.42 2.18 2.81
N ALA A 186 -12.97 3.18 2.11
CA ALA A 186 -12.81 4.58 2.47
C ALA A 186 -13.43 4.92 3.84
N ARG A 187 -14.55 4.29 4.18
CA ARG A 187 -15.16 4.35 5.51
C ARG A 187 -14.29 3.72 6.57
N THR A 188 -13.76 2.53 6.31
CA THR A 188 -12.85 1.87 7.25
C THR A 188 -11.61 2.74 7.52
N VAL A 189 -11.06 3.37 6.49
CA VAL A 189 -9.98 4.36 6.61
C VAL A 189 -10.41 5.55 7.47
N ALA A 190 -11.57 6.15 7.20
CA ALA A 190 -12.06 7.29 7.95
C ALA A 190 -12.34 6.95 9.42
N GLU A 191 -13.03 5.84 9.70
CA GLU A 191 -13.32 5.36 11.05
C GLU A 191 -12.02 5.10 11.84
N THR A 192 -11.03 4.50 11.19
CA THR A 192 -9.71 4.24 11.80
C THR A 192 -8.95 5.54 12.07
N PHE A 193 -9.02 6.53 11.17
CA PHE A 193 -8.44 7.86 11.39
C PHE A 193 -9.04 8.55 12.61
N PHE A 194 -10.38 8.62 12.69
CA PHE A 194 -11.02 9.23 13.86
C PHE A 194 -10.62 8.48 15.13
N GLN A 195 -10.63 7.15 15.10
CA GLN A 195 -10.26 6.35 16.26
C GLN A 195 -8.81 6.53 16.72
N GLN A 196 -7.85 6.60 15.78
CA GLN A 196 -6.43 6.63 16.11
C GLN A 196 -5.87 8.03 16.32
N ILE A 197 -6.38 9.01 15.56
CA ILE A 197 -5.76 10.34 15.45
C ILE A 197 -6.64 11.41 16.09
N VAL A 198 -7.96 11.30 15.98
CA VAL A 198 -8.86 12.29 16.59
C VAL A 198 -9.15 11.93 18.04
N ASP A 199 -9.65 10.72 18.29
CA ASP A 199 -10.14 10.27 19.60
C ASP A 199 -9.01 10.04 20.62
N ASN A 200 -7.75 9.91 20.17
CA ASN A 200 -6.60 9.54 21.00
C ASN A 200 -5.46 10.59 21.07
N CYS A 201 -5.53 11.71 20.33
CA CYS A 201 -4.37 12.58 20.08
C CYS A 201 -4.63 14.08 20.37
N ASP A 202 -5.44 14.39 21.39
CA ASP A 202 -6.03 15.72 21.62
C ASP A 202 -5.06 16.92 21.53
N THR A 203 -3.83 16.84 22.06
CA THR A 203 -2.88 17.98 22.01
C THR A 203 -2.13 18.10 20.68
N LYS A 204 -2.05 17.02 19.90
CA LYS A 204 -1.28 16.96 18.65
C LYS A 204 -2.15 17.08 17.41
N LEU A 205 -3.46 16.86 17.55
CA LEU A 205 -4.41 16.96 16.45
C LEU A 205 -4.47 18.39 15.89
N GLU A 206 -4.51 19.41 16.76
CA GLU A 206 -4.55 20.81 16.31
C GLU A 206 -3.27 21.18 15.53
N GLU A 207 -2.11 20.76 16.02
CA GLU A 207 -0.81 20.96 15.35
C GLU A 207 -0.76 20.25 14.00
N LEU A 208 -1.20 19.00 13.95
CA LEU A 208 -1.28 18.22 12.71
C LEU A 208 -2.24 18.88 11.71
N VAL A 209 -3.44 19.27 12.14
CA VAL A 209 -4.44 19.93 11.28
C VAL A 209 -3.92 21.26 10.77
N LYS A 210 -3.24 22.04 11.61
CA LYS A 210 -2.58 23.28 11.19
C LYS A 210 -1.51 22.98 10.15
N TYR A 211 -0.63 22.01 10.40
CA TYR A 211 0.41 21.59 9.46
C TYR A 211 -0.17 21.16 8.10
N LEU A 212 -1.18 20.30 8.09
CA LEU A 212 -1.85 19.86 6.85
C LEU A 212 -2.48 21.02 6.06
N ASN A 213 -2.99 22.03 6.76
CA ASN A 213 -3.56 23.22 6.15
C ASN A 213 -2.52 24.19 5.62
N ASP A 214 -1.41 24.40 6.34
CA ASP A 214 -0.35 25.33 5.95
C ASP A 214 0.46 24.76 4.78
N GLU A 215 0.88 23.50 4.88
CA GLU A 215 1.70 22.81 3.87
C GLU A 215 0.88 22.26 2.69
N LYS A 216 -0.45 22.29 2.79
CA LYS A 216 -1.39 21.72 1.81
C LYS A 216 -1.09 20.25 1.46
N CYS A 217 -0.46 19.51 2.37
CA CYS A 217 -0.01 18.15 2.11
C CYS A 217 -1.13 17.11 2.34
N THR A 218 -0.85 15.90 1.88
CA THR A 218 -1.61 14.67 2.02
C THR A 218 -0.75 13.68 2.80
N ILE A 219 -1.30 13.10 3.86
CA ILE A 219 -0.77 11.90 4.49
C ILE A 219 -1.03 10.73 3.56
N VAL A 220 0.04 10.03 3.19
CA VAL A 220 -0.05 8.71 2.56
C VAL A 220 0.34 7.68 3.60
N GLY A 221 -0.56 6.74 3.88
CA GLY A 221 -0.34 5.63 4.79
C GLY A 221 -0.89 4.32 4.24
N GLU A 222 -0.69 3.27 5.02
CA GLU A 222 -1.25 1.93 4.77
C GLU A 222 -2.16 1.56 5.94
N ILE A 223 -3.40 1.15 5.65
CA ILE A 223 -4.30 0.59 6.67
C ILE A 223 -4.10 -0.93 6.77
N LEU A 224 -3.67 -1.38 7.94
CA LEU A 224 -3.54 -2.78 8.34
C LEU A 224 -4.84 -3.24 9.00
N GLN A 225 -5.45 -4.31 8.48
CA GLN A 225 -6.76 -4.78 8.94
C GLN A 225 -6.68 -6.25 9.40
N PRO A 226 -6.73 -6.54 10.72
CA PRO A 226 -6.57 -7.91 11.23
C PRO A 226 -7.66 -8.88 10.77
N LYS A 227 -8.85 -8.39 10.39
CA LYS A 227 -9.96 -9.18 9.85
C LYS A 227 -9.98 -9.28 8.33
N TYR A 228 -9.15 -8.49 7.66
CA TYR A 228 -9.01 -8.46 6.20
C TYR A 228 -7.52 -8.50 5.84
N GLN A 229 -6.85 -9.55 6.32
CA GLN A 229 -5.40 -9.68 6.18
C GLN A 229 -5.01 -9.97 4.74
N HIS A 230 -3.84 -9.48 4.36
CA HIS A 230 -3.24 -9.78 3.07
C HIS A 230 -2.44 -11.08 3.16
N ILE A 231 -1.13 -10.99 3.42
CA ILE A 231 -0.22 -12.15 3.57
C ILE A 231 0.51 -12.07 4.91
N GLU A 232 0.89 -10.88 5.37
CA GLU A 232 1.46 -10.71 6.70
C GLU A 232 0.43 -11.06 7.77
N ASN A 233 0.89 -11.76 8.81
CA ASN A 233 0.06 -12.11 9.95
C ASN A 233 -0.17 -10.86 10.83
N LEU A 234 -1.43 -10.41 10.86
CA LEU A 234 -1.87 -9.26 11.65
C LEU A 234 -2.64 -9.68 12.91
N SER A 235 -2.57 -10.95 13.34
CA SER A 235 -3.32 -11.46 14.50
C SER A 235 -2.97 -10.80 15.84
N HIS A 236 -1.82 -10.13 15.91
CA HIS A 236 -1.39 -9.35 17.06
C HIS A 236 -2.10 -8.00 17.17
N LEU A 237 -2.84 -7.56 16.14
CA LEU A 237 -3.62 -6.33 16.15
C LEU A 237 -5.07 -6.61 16.58
N GLU A 238 -5.56 -5.87 17.59
CA GLU A 238 -6.94 -5.96 18.05
C GLU A 238 -7.93 -5.23 17.13
N SER A 239 -7.45 -4.17 16.48
CA SER A 239 -8.25 -3.29 15.60
C SER A 239 -7.43 -2.83 14.40
N PRO A 240 -8.08 -2.31 13.33
CA PRO A 240 -7.37 -1.72 12.21
C PRO A 240 -6.44 -0.58 12.63
N GLN A 241 -5.30 -0.45 11.96
CA GLN A 241 -4.34 0.61 12.21
C GLN A 241 -3.83 1.22 10.90
N ILE A 242 -3.71 2.53 10.86
CA ILE A 242 -3.07 3.27 9.77
C ILE A 242 -1.62 3.54 10.15
N HIS A 243 -0.70 3.14 9.27
CA HIS A 243 0.72 3.41 9.40
C HIS A 243 1.12 4.45 8.35
N PHE A 244 1.57 5.61 8.81
CA PHE A 244 2.10 6.68 7.98
C PHE A 244 3.32 6.21 7.19
N ILE A 245 3.40 6.61 5.92
CA ILE A 245 4.52 6.31 5.02
C ILE A 245 5.26 7.60 4.64
N CYS A 246 4.55 8.59 4.10
CA CYS A 246 5.16 9.83 3.63
C CYS A 246 4.14 10.97 3.49
N TRP A 247 4.67 12.20 3.42
CA TRP A 247 3.93 13.36 2.95
C TRP A 247 3.94 13.40 1.43
N THR A 248 2.85 13.86 0.85
CA THR A 248 2.76 14.20 -0.57
C THR A 248 2.04 15.55 -0.70
N SER A 249 2.32 16.31 -1.75
CA SER A 249 1.60 17.54 -2.01
C SER A 249 1.42 17.73 -3.50
N PHE A 250 0.37 18.46 -3.85
CA PHE A 250 0.18 18.90 -5.22
C PHE A 250 0.96 20.19 -5.43
N LYS A 251 1.95 20.19 -6.34
CA LYS A 251 2.68 21.41 -6.73
C LYS A 251 2.04 22.02 -7.99
N LEU A 252 1.94 23.35 -8.01
CA LEU A 252 1.43 24.10 -9.17
C LEU A 252 2.40 24.16 -10.36
N ILE A 253 3.63 23.65 -10.18
CA ILE A 253 4.72 23.71 -11.15
C ILE A 253 4.70 22.42 -12.00
N ASP A 254 4.95 22.55 -13.31
CA ASP A 254 4.88 21.43 -14.27
C ASP A 254 6.04 20.42 -14.16
N GLU A 255 7.13 20.77 -13.46
CA GLU A 255 8.30 19.91 -13.27
C GLU A 255 8.57 19.68 -11.78
N ASP A 256 8.67 18.41 -11.39
CA ASP A 256 9.03 18.03 -10.03
C ASP A 256 10.53 17.84 -9.91
N GLU A 257 11.17 18.59 -9.02
CA GLU A 257 12.56 18.38 -8.61
C GLU A 257 12.68 17.20 -7.64
N THR A 258 11.57 16.82 -6.97
CA THR A 258 11.51 15.73 -6.00
C THR A 258 10.14 15.05 -6.03
N LEU A 259 10.12 13.71 -5.88
CA LEU A 259 8.89 12.91 -5.82
C LEU A 259 8.14 13.03 -4.49
N CYS A 260 8.80 13.52 -3.44
CA CYS A 260 8.22 13.72 -2.12
C CYS A 260 8.61 15.12 -1.61
N PRO A 261 7.70 15.88 -0.97
CA PRO A 261 8.02 17.21 -0.42
C PRO A 261 9.10 17.16 0.65
N LYS A 262 9.21 16.04 1.36
CA LYS A 262 10.26 15.74 2.34
C LYS A 262 10.77 14.31 2.14
N PRO A 263 12.06 14.04 2.40
CA PRO A 263 12.56 12.67 2.49
C PRO A 263 11.76 11.82 3.49
N PRO A 264 11.44 10.55 3.19
CA PRO A 264 10.61 9.72 4.07
C PRO A 264 11.13 9.57 5.50
N ASN A 265 12.45 9.52 5.72
CA ASN A 265 13.02 9.47 7.07
C ASN A 265 12.63 10.70 7.91
N VAL A 266 12.76 11.90 7.32
CA VAL A 266 12.36 13.16 7.98
C VAL A 266 10.85 13.22 8.16
N ALA A 267 10.09 12.84 7.12
CA ALA A 267 8.63 12.82 7.16
C ALA A 267 8.09 11.87 8.24
N ILE A 268 8.70 10.69 8.39
CA ILE A 268 8.33 9.69 9.39
C ILE A 268 8.61 10.21 10.80
N ASP A 269 9.77 10.79 11.05
CA ASP A 269 10.10 11.32 12.38
C ASP A 269 9.20 12.52 12.75
N GLU A 270 8.87 13.36 11.78
CA GLU A 270 7.88 14.43 11.95
C GLU A 270 6.47 13.87 12.21
N ALA A 271 6.03 12.85 11.48
CA ALA A 271 4.75 12.19 11.72
C ALA A 271 4.66 11.55 13.12
N ARG A 272 5.75 10.95 13.61
CA ARG A 272 5.87 10.46 15.00
C ARG A 272 5.73 11.61 16.00
N SER A 273 6.27 12.79 15.70
CA SER A 273 6.12 13.97 16.55
C SER A 273 4.64 14.38 16.71
N PHE A 274 3.82 14.22 15.66
CA PHE A 274 2.36 14.38 15.69
C PHE A 274 1.60 13.19 16.31
N GLY A 275 2.30 12.15 16.77
CA GLY A 275 1.69 10.98 17.40
C GLY A 275 1.10 9.97 16.40
N LEU A 276 1.45 10.07 15.11
CA LEU A 276 1.04 9.09 14.12
C LEU A 276 1.84 7.79 14.30
N LEU A 277 1.18 6.65 14.12
CA LEU A 277 1.88 5.39 13.89
C LEU A 277 2.54 5.44 12.52
N THR A 278 3.76 4.95 12.40
CA THR A 278 4.54 5.04 11.16
C THR A 278 5.14 3.70 10.80
N VAL A 279 5.46 3.51 9.52
CA VAL A 279 6.41 2.48 9.13
C VAL A 279 7.81 2.79 9.67
N ASP A 280 8.63 1.76 9.84
CA ASP A 280 10.05 1.91 10.15
C ASP A 280 10.87 2.16 8.89
N TYR A 281 12.02 2.80 9.08
CA TYR A 281 12.99 3.07 8.02
C TYR A 281 14.42 2.76 8.47
N GLU A 282 15.27 2.48 7.50
CA GLU A 282 16.73 2.50 7.62
C GLU A 282 17.33 3.26 6.42
N ILE A 283 18.58 3.70 6.53
CA ILE A 283 19.28 4.42 5.47
C ILE A 283 20.52 3.63 5.11
N ILE A 284 20.75 3.45 3.81
CA ILE A 284 21.94 2.82 3.26
C ILE A 284 22.60 3.77 2.26
N ASP A 285 23.88 3.55 2.00
CA ASP A 285 24.58 4.21 0.90
C ASP A 285 24.04 3.74 -0.45
N ALA A 286 24.04 4.63 -1.45
CA ALA A 286 23.44 4.32 -2.75
C ALA A 286 24.18 3.21 -3.52
N ASP A 287 25.50 3.10 -3.32
CA ASP A 287 26.33 2.04 -3.90
C ASP A 287 26.00 0.65 -3.35
N ALA A 288 25.52 0.56 -2.10
CA ALA A 288 25.06 -0.67 -1.47
C ALA A 288 23.64 -1.11 -1.89
N SER A 289 22.95 -0.33 -2.74
CA SER A 289 21.53 -0.55 -3.05
C SER A 289 21.25 -1.87 -3.78
N GLU A 290 22.14 -2.33 -4.65
CA GLU A 290 21.98 -3.60 -5.38
C GLU A 290 22.06 -4.81 -4.44
N ASP A 291 23.11 -4.85 -3.60
CA ASP A 291 23.30 -5.90 -2.61
C ASP A 291 22.17 -5.92 -1.58
N TYR A 292 21.71 -4.75 -1.15
CA TYR A 292 20.59 -4.64 -0.23
C TYR A 292 19.27 -5.11 -0.87
N MET A 293 19.03 -4.81 -2.16
CA MET A 293 17.89 -5.34 -2.90
C MET A 293 17.95 -6.87 -3.06
N ALA A 294 19.14 -7.45 -3.23
CA ALA A 294 19.34 -8.90 -3.25
C ALA A 294 19.05 -9.50 -1.86
N LYS A 295 19.56 -8.88 -0.79
CA LYS A 295 19.29 -9.27 0.60
C LYS A 295 17.79 -9.34 0.88
N ILE A 296 17.02 -8.30 0.55
CA ILE A 296 15.55 -8.27 0.75
C ILE A 296 14.86 -9.51 0.15
N ARG A 297 15.31 -10.02 -1.00
CA ARG A 297 14.70 -11.22 -1.61
C ARG A 297 14.78 -12.46 -0.72
N THR A 298 15.82 -12.55 0.10
CA THR A 298 16.10 -13.69 0.99
C THR A 298 15.40 -13.60 2.35
N GLU A 299 14.85 -12.43 2.69
CA GLU A 299 14.21 -12.22 3.98
C GLU A 299 12.80 -12.84 4.05
N PHE A 300 12.25 -12.93 5.25
CA PHE A 300 11.05 -13.70 5.56
C PHE A 300 10.10 -12.94 6.48
N GLY A 301 8.80 -13.21 6.37
CA GLY A 301 7.79 -12.77 7.33
C GLY A 301 7.23 -11.37 7.08
N TYR A 302 7.62 -10.71 5.99
CA TYR A 302 7.06 -9.42 5.59
C TYR A 302 7.07 -9.25 4.05
N GLU A 303 6.28 -8.31 3.54
CA GLU A 303 6.09 -8.13 2.10
C GLU A 303 7.38 -7.71 1.39
N GLY A 304 8.08 -6.73 1.95
CA GLY A 304 9.27 -6.16 1.34
C GLY A 304 9.61 -4.77 1.85
N ARG A 305 10.40 -4.05 1.07
CA ARG A 305 10.80 -2.66 1.32
C ARG A 305 10.38 -1.74 0.17
N VAL A 306 10.19 -0.47 0.49
CA VAL A 306 10.16 0.62 -0.50
C VAL A 306 11.45 1.41 -0.34
N LEU A 307 12.17 1.60 -1.44
CA LEU A 307 13.49 2.21 -1.53
C LEU A 307 13.32 3.58 -2.19
N TYR A 308 13.65 4.64 -1.46
CA TYR A 308 13.61 6.02 -1.93
C TYR A 308 15.03 6.52 -2.16
N PHE A 309 15.36 6.79 -3.41
CA PHE A 309 16.69 7.24 -3.83
C PHE A 309 16.76 8.74 -3.67
N ALA A 310 17.70 9.21 -2.86
CA ALA A 310 17.88 10.63 -2.55
C ALA A 310 19.21 11.14 -3.13
N ASP A 311 19.18 12.31 -3.76
CA ASP A 311 20.38 13.01 -4.20
C ASP A 311 21.09 13.74 -3.04
N LYS A 312 22.17 14.45 -3.36
CA LYS A 312 22.97 15.21 -2.38
C LYS A 312 22.21 16.35 -1.68
N ASP A 313 21.13 16.83 -2.29
CA ASP A 313 20.30 17.93 -1.81
C ASP A 313 19.03 17.40 -1.12
N ASP A 314 18.99 16.09 -0.82
CA ASP A 314 17.87 15.39 -0.20
C ASP A 314 16.59 15.36 -1.06
N ASN A 315 16.69 15.57 -2.37
CA ASN A 315 15.56 15.37 -3.27
C ASN A 315 15.35 13.89 -3.53
N ILE A 316 14.10 13.42 -3.45
CA ILE A 316 13.75 12.06 -3.81
C ILE A 316 13.63 11.96 -5.33
N ILE A 317 14.68 11.47 -5.96
CA ILE A 317 14.78 11.35 -7.43
C ILE A 317 14.16 10.06 -7.96
N GLY A 318 13.89 9.08 -7.10
CA GLY A 318 13.28 7.82 -7.53
C GLY A 318 12.75 6.97 -6.40
N VAL A 319 11.77 6.12 -6.71
CA VAL A 319 11.18 5.16 -5.77
C VAL A 319 11.09 3.79 -6.42
N LEU A 320 11.51 2.76 -5.70
CA LEU A 320 11.37 1.35 -6.09
C LEU A 320 10.77 0.53 -4.95
N LYS A 321 10.09 -0.55 -5.29
CA LYS A 321 9.68 -1.58 -4.31
C LYS A 321 10.48 -2.85 -4.54
N LYS A 322 10.91 -3.51 -3.48
CA LYS A 322 11.47 -4.87 -3.55
C LYS A 322 10.74 -5.75 -2.57
N LYS A 323 10.12 -6.82 -3.08
CA LYS A 323 9.36 -7.79 -2.27
C LYS A 323 10.22 -8.98 -1.89
N THR A 324 9.98 -9.59 -0.74
CA THR A 324 10.64 -10.85 -0.37
C THR A 324 10.18 -11.98 -1.31
N ALA A 325 11.03 -12.99 -1.55
CA ALA A 325 10.61 -14.17 -2.31
C ALA A 325 9.50 -14.94 -1.55
N TRP A 326 9.59 -14.95 -0.22
CA TRP A 326 8.56 -15.45 0.68
C TRP A 326 7.16 -14.90 0.37
N TYR A 327 7.03 -13.57 0.34
CA TYR A 327 5.74 -12.92 0.11
C TYR A 327 5.17 -13.22 -1.27
N ILE A 328 6.03 -13.17 -2.29
CA ILE A 328 5.66 -13.43 -3.67
C ILE A 328 5.08 -14.85 -3.83
N ILE A 329 5.77 -15.85 -3.30
CA ILE A 329 5.33 -17.24 -3.39
C ILE A 329 4.02 -17.42 -2.62
N LEU A 330 3.89 -16.88 -1.40
CA LEU A 330 2.65 -16.99 -0.62
C LEU A 330 1.47 -16.30 -1.29
N ARG A 331 1.66 -15.10 -1.84
CA ARG A 331 0.62 -14.40 -2.60
C ARG A 331 0.15 -15.24 -3.77
N CYS A 332 1.10 -15.78 -4.53
CA CYS A 332 0.81 -16.66 -5.66
C CYS A 332 0.03 -17.92 -5.21
N LEU A 333 0.47 -18.59 -4.13
CA LEU A 333 -0.20 -19.77 -3.60
C LEU A 333 -1.63 -19.44 -3.16
N ARG A 334 -1.83 -18.34 -2.43
CA ARG A 334 -3.15 -17.85 -2.03
C ARG A 334 -4.08 -17.65 -3.23
N GLU A 335 -3.62 -16.96 -4.27
CA GLU A 335 -4.39 -16.75 -5.50
C GLU A 335 -4.77 -18.06 -6.19
N LYS A 336 -3.82 -19.01 -6.28
CA LYS A 336 -4.11 -20.35 -6.82
C LYS A 336 -5.12 -21.12 -5.96
N MET A 337 -4.98 -21.09 -4.64
CA MET A 337 -5.91 -21.79 -3.75
C MET A 337 -7.31 -21.17 -3.79
N CYS A 338 -7.44 -19.85 -3.88
CA CYS A 338 -8.72 -19.18 -4.08
C CYS A 338 -9.37 -19.62 -5.39
N HIS A 339 -8.59 -19.69 -6.48
CA HIS A 339 -9.09 -20.19 -7.76
C HIS A 339 -9.53 -21.66 -7.68
N PHE A 340 -8.71 -22.54 -7.11
CA PHE A 340 -9.06 -23.96 -6.92
C PHE A 340 -10.21 -24.17 -5.94
N SER A 341 -10.45 -23.19 -5.06
CA SER A 341 -11.57 -23.16 -4.13
C SER A 341 -12.88 -22.75 -4.80
N SER A 342 -12.83 -22.07 -5.94
CA SER A 342 -14.01 -21.71 -6.72
C SER A 342 -14.80 -22.94 -7.17
N ALA A 343 -16.13 -22.83 -7.20
CA ALA A 343 -17.01 -23.86 -7.78
C ALA A 343 -16.81 -24.02 -9.30
N LYS A 344 -16.20 -23.03 -9.96
CA LYS A 344 -15.96 -23.04 -11.41
C LYS A 344 -14.73 -23.86 -11.81
N ASP A 345 -13.86 -24.20 -10.88
CA ASP A 345 -12.65 -24.97 -11.20
C ASP A 345 -12.93 -26.48 -11.16
N SER A 346 -12.89 -27.10 -12.33
CA SER A 346 -13.06 -28.55 -12.53
C SER A 346 -11.73 -29.29 -12.69
N SER A 347 -10.60 -28.62 -12.49
CA SER A 347 -9.27 -29.23 -12.65
C SER A 347 -9.09 -30.41 -11.69
N SER A 348 -8.52 -31.51 -12.18
CA SER A 348 -8.12 -32.66 -11.36
C SER A 348 -7.03 -32.29 -10.35
N LEU A 349 -6.89 -33.09 -9.29
CA LEU A 349 -5.83 -32.89 -8.28
C LEU A 349 -4.44 -32.82 -8.92
N GLN A 350 -4.16 -33.71 -9.89
CA GLN A 350 -2.88 -33.74 -10.57
C GLN A 350 -2.62 -32.46 -11.39
N GLU A 351 -3.63 -31.93 -12.08
CA GLU A 351 -3.51 -30.67 -12.83
C GLU A 351 -3.30 -29.48 -11.91
N LYS A 352 -3.98 -29.45 -10.75
CA LYS A 352 -3.78 -28.41 -9.73
C LYS A 352 -2.34 -28.40 -9.22
N CYS A 353 -1.80 -29.56 -8.86
CA CYS A 353 -0.40 -29.68 -8.45
C CYS A 353 0.55 -29.22 -9.56
N LYS A 354 0.34 -29.65 -10.81
CA LYS A 354 1.15 -29.20 -11.97
C LYS A 354 1.10 -27.68 -12.16
N LYS A 355 -0.06 -27.05 -12.00
CA LYS A 355 -0.22 -25.58 -12.10
C LYS A 355 0.56 -24.84 -11.01
N VAL A 356 0.60 -25.37 -9.78
CA VAL A 356 1.40 -24.80 -8.67
C VAL A 356 2.89 -24.94 -8.96
N THR A 357 3.37 -26.15 -9.28
CA THR A 357 4.78 -26.40 -9.60
C THR A 357 5.26 -25.50 -10.73
N LYS A 358 4.52 -25.44 -11.85
CA LYS A 358 4.87 -24.60 -13.00
C LYS A 358 5.03 -23.14 -12.60
N ARG A 359 4.12 -22.63 -11.77
CA ARG A 359 4.13 -21.22 -11.36
C ARG A 359 5.28 -20.91 -10.40
N ILE A 360 5.62 -21.80 -9.47
CA ILE A 360 6.78 -21.59 -8.60
C ILE A 360 8.09 -21.61 -9.42
N GLN A 361 8.18 -22.50 -10.42
CA GLN A 361 9.32 -22.52 -11.36
C GLN A 361 9.40 -21.24 -12.23
N GLU A 362 8.26 -20.67 -12.63
CA GLU A 362 8.23 -19.35 -13.28
C GLU A 362 8.80 -18.27 -12.36
N ILE A 363 8.31 -18.20 -11.11
CA ILE A 363 8.79 -17.24 -10.11
C ILE A 363 10.29 -17.41 -9.85
N GLN A 364 10.77 -18.65 -9.72
CA GLN A 364 12.19 -18.94 -9.53
C GLN A 364 13.03 -18.38 -10.68
N ARG A 365 12.60 -18.58 -11.94
CA ARG A 365 13.31 -18.05 -13.11
C ARG A 365 13.35 -16.52 -13.14
N TRP A 366 12.35 -15.86 -12.55
CA TRP A 366 12.27 -14.40 -12.51
C TRP A 366 13.09 -13.78 -11.38
N ILE A 367 13.11 -14.43 -10.21
CA ILE A 367 13.71 -13.86 -8.99
C ILE A 367 15.11 -14.42 -8.72
N GLY A 368 15.40 -15.63 -9.19
CA GLY A 368 16.73 -16.26 -9.08
C GLY A 368 17.03 -16.92 -7.73
N PHE A 369 16.04 -17.43 -7.00
CA PHE A 369 16.29 -18.20 -5.77
C PHE A 369 16.67 -19.66 -6.04
N SER A 370 17.23 -20.34 -5.03
CA SER A 370 17.82 -21.69 -5.16
C SER A 370 16.80 -22.79 -5.49
N ASP A 371 17.27 -23.86 -6.13
CA ASP A 371 16.44 -25.05 -6.43
C ASP A 371 15.88 -25.72 -5.17
N GLU A 372 16.64 -25.69 -4.08
CA GLU A 372 16.20 -26.21 -2.78
C GLU A 372 15.01 -25.41 -2.23
N TYR A 373 15.07 -24.07 -2.34
CA TYR A 373 13.97 -23.21 -1.93
C TYR A 373 12.74 -23.43 -2.82
N MET A 374 12.94 -23.53 -4.15
CA MET A 374 11.90 -23.86 -5.11
C MET A 374 11.21 -25.19 -4.79
N LEU A 375 11.99 -26.24 -4.51
CA LEU A 375 11.46 -27.57 -4.22
C LEU A 375 10.65 -27.56 -2.91
N SER A 376 11.16 -26.90 -1.88
CA SER A 376 10.49 -26.76 -0.58
C SER A 376 9.11 -26.11 -0.72
N TRP A 377 9.02 -24.99 -1.45
CA TRP A 377 7.76 -24.31 -1.72
C TRP A 377 6.82 -25.11 -2.63
N THR A 378 7.38 -25.85 -3.60
CA THR A 378 6.60 -26.74 -4.46
C THR A 378 5.96 -27.87 -3.65
N ASN A 379 6.71 -28.47 -2.74
CA ASN A 379 6.19 -29.52 -1.85
C ASN A 379 5.09 -28.96 -0.95
N LEU A 380 5.33 -27.83 -0.28
CA LEU A 380 4.33 -27.18 0.57
C LEU A 380 3.05 -26.83 -0.21
N GLY A 381 3.20 -26.20 -1.38
CA GLY A 381 2.07 -25.81 -2.22
C GLY A 381 1.25 -27.01 -2.71
N THR A 382 1.90 -28.11 -3.09
CA THR A 382 1.20 -29.33 -3.55
C THR A 382 0.52 -30.08 -2.41
N GLU A 383 1.14 -30.15 -1.22
CA GLU A 383 0.47 -30.69 -0.03
C GLU A 383 -0.75 -29.86 0.38
N PHE A 384 -0.65 -28.54 0.26
CA PHE A 384 -1.80 -27.67 0.55
C PHE A 384 -2.96 -27.89 -0.44
N VAL A 385 -2.67 -28.08 -1.74
CA VAL A 385 -3.70 -28.45 -2.73
C VAL A 385 -4.38 -29.77 -2.36
N LYS A 386 -3.62 -30.78 -1.93
CA LYS A 386 -4.16 -32.08 -1.51
C LYS A 386 -5.09 -31.91 -0.31
N TRP A 387 -4.62 -31.21 0.72
CA TRP A 387 -5.42 -30.90 1.91
C TRP A 387 -6.72 -30.15 1.56
N LEU A 388 -6.63 -29.12 0.72
CA LEU A 388 -7.78 -28.30 0.30
C LEU A 388 -8.82 -29.15 -0.44
N THR A 389 -8.35 -30.06 -1.31
CA THR A 389 -9.21 -30.98 -2.06
C THR A 389 -9.91 -31.97 -1.13
N GLN A 390 -9.20 -32.52 -0.14
CA GLN A 390 -9.79 -33.41 0.87
C GLN A 390 -10.85 -32.70 1.72
N LYS A 391 -10.59 -31.45 2.12
CA LYS A 391 -11.55 -30.63 2.88
C LYS A 391 -12.83 -30.37 2.09
N LYS A 392 -12.72 -30.07 0.79
CA LYS A 392 -13.89 -29.92 -0.09
C LYS A 392 -14.72 -31.19 -0.21
N LEU A 393 -14.08 -32.34 -0.41
CA LEU A 393 -14.77 -33.63 -0.49
C LEU A 393 -15.49 -33.95 0.83
N SER A 394 -14.85 -33.67 1.97
CA SER A 394 -15.43 -33.87 3.29
C SER A 394 -16.64 -32.96 3.54
N ALA A 395 -16.56 -31.69 3.14
CA ALA A 395 -17.67 -30.74 3.25
C ALA A 395 -18.88 -31.15 2.37
N ASN A 396 -18.62 -31.64 1.14
CA ASN A 396 -19.68 -32.13 0.26
C ASN A 396 -20.34 -33.41 0.81
N ASN A 397 -19.56 -34.29 1.45
CA ASN A 397 -20.09 -35.52 2.05
C ASN A 397 -20.86 -35.28 3.36
N GLN A 398 -20.67 -34.12 4.02
CA GLN A 398 -21.39 -33.72 5.23
C GLN A 398 -22.65 -32.87 4.93
N GLY A 399 -22.95 -32.61 3.65
CA GLY A 399 -24.17 -31.95 3.20
C GLY A 399 -25.36 -32.90 3.06
N GLN A 400 -26.18 -32.98 4.13
CA GLN A 400 -27.58 -33.45 4.23
C GLN A 400 -27.88 -34.97 4.05
N PRO A 401 -28.32 -35.69 5.11
CA PRO A 401 -29.19 -36.85 4.94
C PRO A 401 -30.52 -36.40 4.35
N GLY A 402 -30.98 -37.10 3.32
CA GLY A 402 -32.10 -36.69 2.48
C GLY A 402 -33.40 -36.43 3.23
N TYR A 403 -33.93 -35.21 3.09
CA TYR A 403 -35.37 -35.00 3.12
C TYR A 403 -35.95 -35.42 1.76
N ASN A 404 -36.38 -36.67 1.71
CA ASN A 404 -37.21 -37.21 0.62
C ASN A 404 -38.57 -36.50 0.58
N ASN A 405 -38.98 -36.12 -0.63
CA ASN A 405 -40.34 -36.09 -1.16
C ASN A 405 -41.45 -35.36 -0.36
N TYR A 406 -41.73 -34.13 -0.77
CA TYR A 406 -43.12 -33.64 -0.88
C TYR A 406 -43.37 -33.17 -2.33
N PRO A 407 -44.36 -33.74 -3.04
CA PRO A 407 -44.74 -33.24 -4.35
C PRO A 407 -45.69 -32.04 -4.20
N GLY A 408 -45.31 -30.90 -4.78
CA GLY A 408 -46.23 -29.81 -5.11
C GLY A 408 -45.96 -28.45 -4.44
N SER A 409 -45.14 -27.62 -5.07
CA SER A 409 -45.42 -26.17 -5.20
C SER A 409 -44.48 -25.51 -6.21
N PRO A 410 -44.98 -24.57 -7.04
CA PRO A 410 -44.19 -23.94 -8.08
C PRO A 410 -43.32 -22.78 -7.54
N GLY A 411 -42.05 -22.81 -7.93
CA GLY A 411 -41.18 -21.68 -8.24
C GLY A 411 -41.17 -20.46 -7.31
N TYR A 412 -40.18 -20.42 -6.40
CA TYR A 412 -39.51 -19.18 -6.00
C TYR A 412 -38.00 -19.47 -5.77
N GLY A 413 -37.14 -18.73 -6.45
CA GLY A 413 -35.68 -18.82 -6.29
C GLY A 413 -35.20 -18.21 -4.96
N PRO A 414 -33.99 -18.57 -4.47
CA PRO A 414 -33.56 -18.12 -3.15
C PRO A 414 -33.06 -16.67 -3.16
N ILE A 415 -33.80 -15.86 -2.41
CA ILE A 415 -33.52 -14.51 -1.92
C ILE A 415 -32.78 -14.63 -0.57
N TYR A 416 -31.59 -14.00 -0.50
CA TYR A 416 -30.90 -13.40 0.65
C TYR A 416 -30.75 -14.15 1.99
N ALA A 417 -29.50 -14.35 2.41
CA ALA A 417 -29.15 -14.48 3.83
C ALA A 417 -28.86 -13.08 4.41
N GLN A 418 -29.79 -12.57 5.21
CA GLN A 418 -29.62 -11.41 6.07
C GLN A 418 -28.74 -11.78 7.27
N ALA A 419 -27.67 -11.03 7.49
CA ALA A 419 -26.92 -11.06 8.74
C ALA A 419 -27.67 -10.21 9.78
N PHE A 420 -28.12 -10.84 10.87
CA PHE A 420 -28.63 -10.13 12.04
C PHE A 420 -27.46 -9.51 12.83
N PRO A 421 -27.61 -8.28 13.36
CA PRO A 421 -26.63 -7.70 14.27
C PRO A 421 -26.86 -8.18 15.71
N TYR A 422 -25.77 -8.55 16.39
CA TYR A 422 -25.74 -8.63 17.85
C TYR A 422 -25.73 -7.21 18.43
N SER A 423 -26.81 -6.84 19.11
CA SER A 423 -26.89 -5.64 19.94
C SER A 423 -26.38 -5.93 21.34
N PHE A 424 -25.27 -5.28 21.74
CA PHE A 424 -24.95 -5.07 23.15
C PHE A 424 -25.70 -3.82 23.62
N GLY A 425 -26.80 -4.02 24.34
CA GLY A 425 -27.47 -2.96 25.07
C GLY A 425 -26.90 -2.85 26.48
N TYR A 426 -26.19 -1.76 26.78
CA TYR A 426 -26.04 -1.29 28.15
C TYR A 426 -27.24 -0.40 28.48
N SER A 427 -28.01 -0.80 29.50
CA SER A 427 -28.97 0.08 30.18
C SER A 427 -28.68 0.00 31.67
N TYR A 428 -28.29 1.14 32.25
CA TYR A 428 -28.30 1.39 33.68
C TYR A 428 -29.66 2.01 34.03
N VAL A 429 -30.48 1.36 34.87
CA VAL A 429 -31.28 2.01 35.93
C VAL A 429 -31.53 1.00 37.06
N SER A 430 -31.39 1.50 38.29
CA SER A 430 -31.55 0.86 39.60
C SER A 430 -32.92 0.22 39.88
N ALA A 431 -32.92 -0.82 40.74
CA ALA A 431 -33.45 -0.80 42.11
C ALA A 431 -34.06 -2.14 42.54
N GLY A 432 -33.59 -2.65 43.69
CA GLY A 432 -34.49 -3.13 44.75
C GLY A 432 -34.89 -4.60 44.78
N TYR A 433 -34.71 -5.17 45.98
CA TYR A 433 -35.30 -6.38 46.57
C TYR A 433 -34.61 -7.72 46.34
N GLY A 434 -34.16 -8.28 47.47
CA GLY A 434 -33.50 -9.57 47.57
C GLY A 434 -34.45 -10.74 47.80
N ASN A 435 -33.86 -11.93 47.78
CA ASN A 435 -34.18 -13.00 48.71
C ASN A 435 -33.04 -14.05 48.70
N GLN A 436 -32.74 -14.54 49.89
CA GLN A 436 -31.81 -15.63 50.20
C GLN A 436 -32.40 -16.98 49.76
N TYR A 437 -31.58 -17.96 49.35
CA TYR A 437 -31.66 -19.38 49.74
C TYR A 437 -30.38 -20.16 49.32
N HIS A 438 -30.15 -21.26 50.04
CA HIS A 438 -28.92 -22.01 50.33
C HIS A 438 -28.32 -22.92 49.22
N PRO A 439 -27.11 -23.50 49.43
CA PRO A 439 -26.25 -24.08 48.40
C PRO A 439 -26.45 -25.59 48.18
N LEU A 440 -26.11 -26.08 46.99
CA LEU A 440 -25.95 -27.52 46.74
C LEU A 440 -24.54 -27.83 46.20
N GLN A 441 -23.94 -28.83 46.83
CA GLN A 441 -22.60 -29.34 46.59
C GLN A 441 -22.51 -30.19 45.32
N SER A 442 -21.28 -30.19 44.78
CA SER A 442 -20.61 -30.94 43.71
C SER A 442 -21.05 -32.38 43.38
N PRO A 443 -20.60 -32.93 42.24
CA PRO A 443 -19.34 -33.70 42.28
C PRO A 443 -18.33 -33.36 41.15
N ARG A 444 -17.05 -33.40 41.51
CA ARG A 444 -15.88 -33.36 40.60
C ARG A 444 -15.60 -34.74 40.01
N PRO A 445 -15.04 -34.83 38.80
CA PRO A 445 -14.21 -35.97 38.39
C PRO A 445 -12.72 -35.71 38.65
N GLN A 446 -12.06 -36.62 39.37
CA GLN A 446 -10.62 -36.91 39.33
C GLN A 446 -10.36 -37.76 38.06
N PHE A 447 -9.23 -37.67 37.35
CA PHE A 447 -7.93 -38.34 37.53
C PHE A 447 -7.01 -37.80 36.38
N GLY A 448 -5.69 -37.79 36.40
CA GLY A 448 -4.68 -38.27 37.35
C GLY A 448 -3.31 -37.74 36.87
N ILE A 449 -2.46 -37.34 37.81
CA ILE A 449 -1.12 -36.79 37.57
C ILE A 449 -0.11 -37.93 37.71
N ALA A 450 0.64 -38.22 36.64
CA ALA A 450 1.79 -39.12 36.70
C ALA A 450 3.02 -38.35 37.23
N LYS A 451 3.57 -38.83 38.36
CA LYS A 451 4.83 -38.38 38.95
C LYS A 451 6.01 -38.85 38.10
N VAL A 452 6.88 -37.95 37.70
CA VAL A 452 8.22 -38.28 37.19
C VAL A 452 9.22 -38.10 38.34
N LYS A 453 9.95 -39.17 38.66
CA LYS A 453 11.10 -39.16 39.57
C LYS A 453 12.27 -38.44 38.90
N ALA A 454 12.91 -37.54 39.64
CA ALA A 454 14.22 -37.01 39.31
C ALA A 454 15.29 -37.99 39.80
N GLU A 455 16.21 -38.39 38.92
CA GLU A 455 17.49 -38.97 39.28
C GLU A 455 18.60 -38.14 38.64
N GLN A 456 19.54 -37.71 39.47
CA GLN A 456 20.83 -37.13 39.10
C GLN A 456 21.79 -38.25 38.72
N ASN A 457 22.61 -38.04 37.66
CA ASN A 457 24.02 -38.46 37.50
C ASN A 457 24.47 -38.03 36.09
N SER A 458 25.38 -37.05 35.96
CA SER A 458 26.85 -37.14 35.95
C SER A 458 27.44 -37.80 34.69
N LEU A 459 28.08 -36.96 33.86
CA LEU A 459 29.24 -37.20 32.98
C LEU A 459 29.46 -38.61 32.38
N GLY A 460 29.46 -38.68 31.04
CA GLY A 460 30.05 -39.81 30.32
C GLY A 460 29.75 -39.78 28.82
N TYR A 461 30.76 -39.45 28.02
CA TYR A 461 30.75 -39.66 26.56
C TYR A 461 30.66 -41.16 26.27
N GLU A 462 29.75 -41.59 25.39
CA GLU A 462 29.89 -42.85 24.66
C GLU A 462 29.39 -42.68 23.22
N TYR A 463 30.30 -43.02 22.30
CA TYR A 463 30.03 -43.18 20.87
C TYR A 463 29.37 -44.53 20.63
N SER A 464 28.26 -44.54 19.88
CA SER A 464 27.66 -45.78 19.37
C SER A 464 27.92 -45.92 17.87
N ILE A 465 28.82 -46.84 17.56
CA ILE A 465 29.10 -47.37 16.22
C ILE A 465 27.98 -48.37 15.90
N HIS A 466 27.30 -48.21 14.76
CA HIS A 466 26.41 -49.25 14.22
C HIS A 466 27.14 -50.05 13.15
N GLU A 467 27.43 -51.31 13.48
CA GLU A 467 27.93 -52.32 12.55
C GLU A 467 26.83 -52.81 11.61
N SER A 468 27.21 -52.93 10.33
CA SER A 468 26.47 -53.51 9.22
C SER A 468 26.67 -55.03 9.13
N GLY A 469 25.60 -55.77 8.82
CA GLY A 469 25.64 -57.17 8.36
C GLY A 469 25.50 -57.32 6.83
N PRO A 470 25.79 -58.51 6.23
CA PRO A 470 26.59 -58.58 5.00
C PRO A 470 25.92 -59.20 3.75
N ASN A 471 26.66 -59.14 2.62
CA ASN A 471 26.59 -59.88 1.34
C ASN A 471 25.61 -59.33 0.26
N HIS A 472 25.97 -59.10 -1.02
CA HIS A 472 26.87 -59.82 -1.93
C HIS A 472 27.38 -58.97 -3.14
N HIS A 473 28.57 -59.36 -3.63
CA HIS A 473 29.15 -59.33 -5.00
C HIS A 473 29.42 -58.05 -5.82
N LYS A 474 30.73 -57.69 -5.82
CA LYS A 474 31.67 -57.44 -6.94
C LYS A 474 31.14 -56.91 -8.29
N HIS A 475 31.59 -55.72 -8.67
CA HIS A 475 32.44 -55.52 -9.86
C HIS A 475 33.31 -54.25 -9.70
N VAL A 476 34.60 -54.41 -9.97
CA VAL A 476 35.65 -53.38 -9.90
C VAL A 476 35.83 -52.79 -11.30
N HIS A 477 35.81 -51.46 -11.41
CA HIS A 477 36.61 -50.73 -12.39
C HIS A 477 37.13 -49.44 -11.73
N GLN A 478 38.45 -49.37 -11.58
CA GLN A 478 39.20 -48.17 -11.22
C GLN A 478 39.34 -47.27 -12.44
N THR A 479 39.07 -45.99 -12.27
CA THR A 479 39.89 -44.92 -12.88
C THR A 479 39.97 -43.77 -11.88
N ALA A 480 41.22 -43.42 -11.54
CA ALA A 480 41.58 -42.34 -10.65
C ALA A 480 41.39 -40.96 -11.31
N SER A 481 40.94 -39.98 -10.56
CA SER A 481 41.51 -38.63 -10.64
C SER A 481 41.35 -37.90 -9.31
N THR A 482 42.45 -37.23 -8.98
CA THR A 482 42.81 -36.52 -7.75
C THR A 482 42.17 -35.14 -7.66
N GLY A 483 41.73 -34.74 -6.45
CA GLY A 483 41.38 -33.33 -6.17
C GLY A 483 40.50 -33.09 -4.94
N GLY A 484 40.91 -33.59 -3.76
CA GLY A 484 40.17 -33.35 -2.51
C GLY A 484 40.45 -31.96 -1.92
N ARG A 485 39.51 -31.03 -2.09
CA ARG A 485 39.37 -29.82 -1.24
C ARG A 485 38.78 -30.25 0.12
N GLN A 486 39.28 -29.64 1.20
CA GLN A 486 38.71 -29.76 2.55
C GLN A 486 37.23 -29.35 2.53
N ILE A 487 36.36 -30.25 2.97
CA ILE A 487 34.96 -29.96 3.29
C ILE A 487 34.89 -29.75 4.80
N VAL A 488 34.58 -28.52 5.20
CA VAL A 488 34.13 -28.21 6.56
C VAL A 488 32.61 -28.43 6.60
N PRO A 489 32.06 -29.23 7.52
CA PRO A 489 30.61 -29.38 7.61
C PRO A 489 30.00 -28.14 8.26
N LEU A 490 29.31 -27.31 7.48
CA LEU A 490 28.39 -26.30 7.99
C LEU A 490 27.05 -26.98 8.27
N ALA A 491 26.66 -26.96 9.54
CA ALA A 491 25.40 -27.49 10.04
C ALA A 491 24.20 -26.75 9.42
N ALA A 492 23.13 -27.49 9.12
CA ALA A 492 21.86 -26.95 8.65
C ALA A 492 21.21 -26.01 9.69
N PRO A 493 20.48 -24.97 9.28
CA PRO A 493 19.78 -24.09 10.21
C PRO A 493 18.60 -24.83 10.84
N ILE A 494 18.68 -25.02 12.15
CA ILE A 494 17.56 -25.44 13.00
C ILE A 494 16.63 -24.23 13.13
N VAL A 495 15.34 -24.43 12.80
CA VAL A 495 14.26 -23.48 13.08
C VAL A 495 14.10 -23.38 14.61
N PRO A 496 14.31 -22.22 15.25
CA PRO A 496 14.05 -22.12 16.67
C PRO A 496 12.54 -22.05 16.92
N ILE A 497 12.03 -23.01 17.68
CA ILE A 497 10.76 -22.91 18.38
C ILE A 497 10.97 -21.88 19.49
N ILE A 498 10.29 -20.73 19.40
CA ILE A 498 10.34 -19.67 20.41
C ILE A 498 9.61 -20.14 21.68
N PRO A 499 10.26 -20.19 22.86
CA PRO A 499 9.55 -20.36 24.13
C PRO A 499 8.86 -19.05 24.51
N GLN A 500 7.62 -19.14 24.99
CA GLN A 500 6.94 -18.02 25.66
C GLN A 500 7.72 -17.65 26.93
N GLU A 501 8.37 -16.48 26.94
CA GLU A 501 8.89 -15.89 28.17
C GLU A 501 7.89 -14.91 28.79
N GLN A 502 7.75 -15.04 30.10
CA GLN A 502 6.88 -14.28 30.97
C GLN A 502 7.42 -12.87 31.20
N VAL A 503 6.47 -11.94 31.31
CA VAL A 503 6.61 -10.51 31.56
C VAL A 503 7.38 -10.21 32.85
N GLY A 504 8.43 -9.38 32.74
CA GLY A 504 9.08 -8.73 33.88
C GLY A 504 9.33 -7.25 33.59
N TYR A 505 8.50 -6.36 34.14
CA TYR A 505 8.69 -4.92 34.10
C TYR A 505 9.86 -4.51 35.01
N HIS A 506 10.89 -3.86 34.45
CA HIS A 506 11.89 -3.13 35.23
C HIS A 506 11.88 -1.64 34.84
N HIS A 507 11.48 -0.80 35.80
CA HIS A 507 11.64 0.66 35.77
C HIS A 507 13.13 1.04 35.86
N PRO A 508 13.63 2.00 35.07
CA PRO A 508 14.93 2.60 35.33
C PRO A 508 14.81 3.72 36.38
N GLN A 509 15.52 3.53 37.49
CA GLN A 509 15.75 4.54 38.52
C GLN A 509 16.69 5.64 38.00
N GLN A 510 16.28 6.90 38.18
CA GLN A 510 17.13 8.08 37.98
C GLN A 510 18.20 8.15 39.08
N GLN A 511 19.47 8.17 38.70
CA GLN A 511 20.57 8.51 39.60
C GLN A 511 20.90 10.01 39.49
N HIS A 512 20.61 10.74 40.56
CA HIS A 512 21.14 12.07 40.83
C HIS A 512 22.66 11.98 41.08
N LYS A 513 23.47 12.70 40.30
CA LYS A 513 24.83 13.08 40.70
C LYS A 513 24.87 14.57 41.01
N GLN A 514 25.04 14.87 42.29
CA GLN A 514 25.48 16.17 42.79
C GLN A 514 26.96 16.38 42.45
N LEU A 515 27.31 17.54 41.91
CA LEU A 515 28.65 18.12 42.02
C LEU A 515 28.49 19.61 42.37
N HIS A 516 28.88 19.95 43.60
CA HIS A 516 29.40 21.27 43.96
C HIS A 516 30.57 21.59 43.02
N GLY A 517 30.82 22.80 42.52
CA GLY A 517 30.64 24.14 43.07
C GLY A 517 32.01 24.83 42.98
N ALA A 518 32.20 25.76 42.04
CA ALA A 518 33.32 26.69 42.07
C ALA A 518 32.93 28.00 41.36
N SER A 519 33.08 29.06 42.14
CA SER A 519 32.82 30.48 41.88
C SER A 519 33.72 31.07 40.79
N GLY A 520 33.19 32.03 40.01
CA GLY A 520 33.95 32.83 39.07
C GLY A 520 33.14 33.96 38.43
N TYR A 521 33.15 35.12 39.10
CA TYR A 521 32.89 36.51 38.66
C TYR A 521 32.40 36.84 37.22
N ILE A 522 31.41 37.76 37.20
CA ILE A 522 30.80 38.49 36.06
C ILE A 522 31.77 39.60 35.55
N PRO A 523 31.72 39.99 34.25
CA PRO A 523 31.00 41.24 33.92
C PRO A 523 30.14 41.19 32.64
N ASN A 524 29.05 41.96 32.70
CA ASN A 524 28.18 42.42 31.62
C ASN A 524 28.90 42.78 30.32
N ASN A 525 28.27 42.46 29.18
CA ASN A 525 28.19 43.43 28.08
C ASN A 525 26.99 43.21 27.15
N ASN A 526 26.25 44.32 26.97
CA ASN A 526 25.23 44.59 25.98
C ASN A 526 25.74 44.48 24.53
N ARG A 527 24.84 44.08 23.61
CA ARG A 527 24.66 44.44 22.17
C ARG A 527 23.98 43.24 21.48
N GLY A 528 22.81 43.28 20.84
CA GLY A 528 22.02 44.37 20.26
C GLY A 528 22.25 44.46 18.74
N TYR A 529 21.40 43.82 17.91
CA TYR A 529 21.18 44.06 16.46
C TYR A 529 19.77 43.53 16.11
N HIS A 530 18.71 44.35 15.97
CA HIS A 530 18.25 45.16 14.81
C HIS A 530 18.09 44.33 13.51
N GLN A 531 16.87 43.96 13.06
CA GLN A 531 15.84 44.77 12.36
C GLN A 531 16.40 45.70 11.26
N TYR A 532 16.07 45.41 10.00
CA TYR A 532 16.09 46.39 8.91
C TYR A 532 14.75 46.42 8.17
N ARG A 533 14.17 47.62 8.17
CA ARG A 533 13.07 48.08 7.32
C ARG A 533 13.67 49.08 6.32
N SER A 534 13.17 49.02 5.09
CA SER A 534 12.99 50.08 4.08
C SER A 534 13.73 51.41 4.24
N LEU A 535 14.34 51.88 3.14
CA LEU A 535 14.26 53.30 2.74
C LEU A 535 14.40 53.44 1.22
N GLU A 536 13.46 54.21 0.67
CA GLU A 536 13.41 54.78 -0.68
C GLU A 536 14.46 55.89 -0.83
N GLU A 537 14.95 56.13 -2.03
CA GLU A 537 15.44 57.45 -2.43
C GLU A 537 15.34 57.66 -3.96
N GLN A 538 15.34 58.94 -4.34
CA GLN A 538 14.53 59.54 -5.39
C GLN A 538 15.22 59.72 -6.77
N VAL A 539 14.33 59.89 -7.75
CA VAL A 539 14.40 60.38 -9.15
C VAL A 539 15.39 61.54 -9.43
N PRO A 540 15.80 61.76 -10.69
CA PRO A 540 15.22 62.90 -11.41
C PRO A 540 14.79 62.63 -12.88
N LEU A 541 13.75 63.37 -13.26
CA LEU A 541 13.05 63.46 -14.55
C LEU A 541 13.88 64.15 -15.64
N VAL A 542 13.76 63.69 -16.89
CA VAL A 542 13.77 64.55 -18.10
C VAL A 542 12.77 64.01 -19.15
N SER A 543 11.88 64.92 -19.56
CA SER A 543 10.99 65.04 -20.75
C SER A 543 11.56 64.46 -22.07
N SER A 544 10.84 64.06 -23.12
CA SER A 544 9.45 64.28 -23.60
C SER A 544 9.29 63.70 -25.03
N VAL A 545 8.04 63.59 -25.50
CA VAL A 545 7.54 63.71 -26.90
C VAL A 545 7.33 62.43 -27.75
N GLN A 546 6.05 62.27 -28.13
CA GLN A 546 5.42 61.73 -29.37
C GLN A 546 5.25 60.23 -29.63
N ASP A 547 3.97 59.84 -29.58
CA ASP A 547 3.29 58.87 -30.45
C ASP A 547 3.46 59.25 -31.94
N PRO A 548 3.51 58.29 -32.89
CA PRO A 548 2.24 57.92 -33.53
C PRO A 548 2.09 56.45 -34.00
N ALA A 549 0.83 56.08 -34.17
CA ALA A 549 0.33 54.92 -34.92
C ALA A 549 0.77 54.87 -36.40
N LEU A 550 0.88 53.65 -36.98
CA LEU A 550 0.25 53.20 -38.26
C LEU A 550 0.80 51.84 -38.79
N THR A 551 -0.14 50.88 -38.95
CA THR A 551 -0.40 49.93 -40.07
C THR A 551 0.68 49.37 -41.02
N LEU A 552 0.53 48.04 -41.32
CA LEU A 552 0.71 47.26 -42.59
C LEU A 552 2.06 47.42 -43.36
N ASP A 553 2.70 46.42 -43.99
CA ASP A 553 2.24 45.26 -44.76
C ASP A 553 3.44 44.32 -45.09
N ARG A 554 3.16 43.06 -45.44
CA ARG A 554 3.91 42.11 -46.34
C ARG A 554 5.34 41.64 -46.01
N TYR A 555 5.49 40.31 -45.96
CA TYR A 555 6.26 39.58 -46.99
C TYR A 555 5.64 38.21 -47.29
N ARG A 556 5.53 37.91 -48.59
CA ARG A 556 5.03 36.69 -49.24
C ARG A 556 6.21 35.86 -49.75
N GLY A 557 5.98 34.55 -49.87
CA GLY A 557 6.65 33.64 -50.82
C GLY A 557 6.81 32.24 -50.23
N GLY A 558 6.32 31.14 -50.79
CA GLY A 558 5.65 30.89 -52.07
C GLY A 558 5.02 29.49 -52.08
N ARG A 559 4.06 29.31 -52.98
CA ARG A 559 3.22 28.12 -53.18
C ARG A 559 3.91 27.02 -54.00
N GLY A 560 3.39 25.80 -53.87
CA GLY A 560 3.39 24.77 -54.91
C GLY A 560 2.17 23.86 -54.72
N ASP A 561 1.13 24.13 -55.51
CA ASP A 561 -0.19 23.48 -55.52
C ASP A 561 -0.21 22.08 -56.18
N GLN A 562 -1.38 21.44 -56.04
CA GLN A 562 -2.02 20.40 -56.86
C GLN A 562 -2.00 18.96 -56.30
N GLN A 563 -3.04 18.13 -56.45
CA GLN A 563 -4.51 18.23 -56.56
C GLN A 563 -5.02 16.76 -56.50
N TYR A 564 -6.27 16.58 -56.08
CA TYR A 564 -7.02 15.32 -55.87
C TYR A 564 -7.02 14.29 -57.02
N PHE A 565 -7.24 13.00 -56.71
CA PHE A 565 -8.31 12.16 -57.30
C PHE A 565 -8.55 10.83 -56.53
N TYR A 566 -9.81 10.38 -56.54
CA TYR A 566 -10.40 9.13 -56.01
C TYR A 566 -10.00 7.87 -56.81
N GLY A 567 -10.08 6.68 -56.19
CA GLY A 567 -10.20 5.41 -56.94
C GLY A 567 -10.07 4.13 -56.09
N GLU A 568 -11.15 3.35 -56.01
CA GLU A 568 -11.23 2.00 -55.45
C GLU A 568 -10.54 0.93 -56.34
N GLN A 569 -10.18 -0.20 -55.71
CA GLN A 569 -10.20 -1.61 -56.17
C GLN A 569 -8.89 -2.42 -55.99
N ASP A 570 -9.04 -3.48 -55.19
CA ASP A 570 -8.24 -4.72 -54.97
C ASP A 570 -8.16 -5.57 -56.29
N PRO A 571 -7.38 -6.69 -56.50
CA PRO A 571 -6.55 -7.48 -55.58
C PRO A 571 -5.24 -8.14 -56.11
N ARG A 572 -4.51 -8.78 -55.16
CA ARG A 572 -3.61 -9.97 -55.25
C ARG A 572 -2.08 -9.80 -55.33
N LEU A 573 -1.45 -10.81 -54.68
CA LEU A 573 -0.04 -11.22 -54.58
C LEU A 573 0.73 -10.47 -53.49
N GLY A 574 1.29 -11.09 -52.45
CA GLY A 574 1.65 -12.47 -52.19
C GLY A 574 2.99 -12.43 -51.45
N GLY A 575 3.11 -13.01 -50.26
CA GLY A 575 4.38 -13.00 -49.52
C GLY A 575 4.27 -13.50 -48.09
N LEU A 576 4.84 -14.69 -47.87
CA LEU A 576 5.06 -15.34 -46.59
C LEU A 576 5.65 -14.40 -45.52
N GLN A 577 5.24 -14.54 -44.26
CA GLN A 577 6.14 -14.92 -43.17
C GLN A 577 5.44 -15.06 -41.80
N GLN A 578 5.81 -16.15 -41.12
CA GLN A 578 5.95 -16.34 -39.68
C GLN A 578 4.70 -16.35 -38.79
N GLN A 579 4.26 -17.57 -38.47
CA GLN A 579 3.47 -17.88 -37.28
C GLN A 579 4.31 -17.61 -36.02
N THR A 580 4.06 -16.49 -35.35
CA THR A 580 4.41 -16.32 -33.94
C THR A 580 3.22 -16.72 -33.08
N ASN A 581 3.40 -17.77 -32.28
CA ASN A 581 2.45 -18.19 -31.25
C ASN A 581 2.20 -17.05 -30.27
N GLN A 582 1.01 -16.45 -30.33
CA GLN A 582 0.52 -15.48 -29.37
C GLN A 582 0.10 -16.22 -28.08
N PHE A 583 0.71 -15.85 -26.95
CA PHE A 583 0.20 -16.15 -25.62
C PHE A 583 -0.63 -14.94 -25.13
N PRO A 584 -1.92 -15.10 -24.80
CA PRO A 584 -2.66 -14.07 -24.07
C PRO A 584 -3.12 -14.61 -22.72
N TYR A 585 -2.40 -14.27 -21.65
CA TYR A 585 -2.98 -14.24 -20.29
C TYR A 585 -2.33 -13.10 -19.50
N ALA A 586 -2.81 -11.87 -19.73
CA ALA A 586 -2.66 -10.79 -18.76
C ALA A 586 -3.85 -10.88 -17.80
N TYR A 587 -3.62 -11.30 -16.57
CA TYR A 587 -4.63 -11.25 -15.52
C TYR A 587 -4.85 -9.80 -15.10
N ASN A 588 -6.12 -9.42 -15.00
CA ASN A 588 -6.56 -8.07 -14.69
C ASN A 588 -6.83 -7.99 -13.19
N ASP A 589 -6.04 -7.22 -12.45
CA ASP A 589 -6.06 -7.07 -10.99
C ASP A 589 -7.25 -6.23 -10.45
N ASN A 590 -8.39 -6.24 -11.15
CA ASN A 590 -9.54 -5.38 -10.87
C ASN A 590 -10.74 -6.09 -10.21
N TYR A 591 -10.53 -7.25 -9.58
CA TYR A 591 -11.58 -7.88 -8.77
C TYR A 591 -11.18 -7.90 -7.30
N GLY A 592 -11.60 -6.86 -6.58
CA GLY A 592 -11.92 -6.98 -5.15
C GLY A 592 -13.10 -7.95 -5.01
N GLY A 593 -12.82 -9.25 -5.10
CA GLY A 593 -13.80 -10.28 -4.79
C GLY A 593 -13.91 -10.40 -3.28
N GLN A 594 -15.11 -10.17 -2.74
CA GLN A 594 -15.43 -10.56 -1.37
C GLN A 594 -15.18 -12.06 -1.20
N ILE A 595 -14.24 -12.41 -0.32
CA ILE A 595 -14.00 -13.78 0.12
C ILE A 595 -14.81 -13.98 1.40
N HIS A 596 -15.49 -15.13 1.48
CA HIS A 596 -16.21 -15.60 2.65
C HIS A 596 -15.32 -15.51 3.92
N PRO A 597 -15.80 -14.96 5.06
CA PRO A 597 -14.98 -14.72 6.25
C PRO A 597 -14.39 -15.98 6.94
N GLY A 598 -14.67 -17.19 6.43
CA GLY A 598 -14.21 -18.45 7.01
C GLY A 598 -12.92 -19.03 6.43
N LEU A 599 -12.37 -18.47 5.34
CA LEU A 599 -11.12 -18.96 4.72
C LEU A 599 -9.89 -18.10 5.04
N GLY A 600 -10.09 -16.87 5.53
CA GLY A 600 -8.99 -15.95 5.87
C GLY A 600 -8.24 -16.32 7.15
N THR A 601 -8.79 -17.18 8.00
CA THR A 601 -8.20 -17.59 9.29
C THR A 601 -7.26 -18.80 9.20
N TYR A 602 -7.05 -19.38 8.01
CA TYR A 602 -6.20 -20.57 7.81
C TYR A 602 -4.85 -20.29 7.14
N PHE A 603 -4.54 -19.02 6.84
CA PHE A 603 -3.26 -18.62 6.26
C PHE A 603 -2.28 -18.12 7.33
#